data_AF-A0A914XFB0-F1
#
_entry.id   AF-A0A914XFB0-F1
#
_cell.length_a   1.000
_cell.length_b   1.000
_cell.length_c   1.000
_cell.angle_alpha   90.00
_cell.angle_beta   90.00
_cell.angle_gamma   90.00
#
_symmetry.space_group_name_H-M   'P 1'
#
loop_
_entity.id
_entity.type
_entity.pdbx_description
1 polymer ?
#
loop_
_entity_poly.entity_id
_entity_poly.type
_entity_poly.pdbx_seq_one_letter_code
_entity_poly.pdbx_strand_id
1 'polypeptide(L)'
;MGDRHHHHDNGPPSKRYRRDDSVDPTNPDPSIVVHVRNLSPKATEADLLEALSHFGAISYATCMPNKRMALVEFEVITADVG
;
A
#
# COMPACT_ATOMS: atom_id res chain seq x y z
N MET A 1 -25.34 12.50 -48.47
CA MET A 1 -24.37 11.39 -48.53
C MET A 1 -23.28 11.67 -47.52
N GLY A 2 -23.09 10.75 -46.57
CA GLY A 2 -21.96 10.66 -45.61
C GLY A 2 -22.10 11.46 -44.32
N ASP A 3 -21.91 10.96 -43.11
CA ASP A 3 -22.00 9.63 -42.48
C ASP A 3 -21.98 9.90 -40.96
N ARG A 4 -22.75 9.14 -40.18
CA ARG A 4 -22.83 9.25 -38.71
C ARG A 4 -21.62 8.54 -38.08
N HIS A 5 -20.88 9.19 -37.19
CA HIS A 5 -20.02 8.49 -36.23
C HIS A 5 -20.37 8.87 -34.78
N HIS A 6 -21.02 7.92 -34.10
CA HIS A 6 -20.98 7.78 -32.65
C HIS A 6 -19.53 7.51 -32.22
N HIS A 7 -19.04 8.19 -31.19
CA HIS A 7 -17.92 7.69 -30.39
C HIS A 7 -18.37 7.53 -28.94
N HIS A 8 -18.60 6.27 -28.60
CA HIS A 8 -18.63 5.76 -27.24
C HIS A 8 -17.15 5.52 -26.90
N ASP A 9 -16.56 6.30 -25.99
CA ASP A 9 -15.28 5.91 -25.39
C ASP A 9 -15.42 5.75 -23.88
N ASN A 10 -14.99 4.57 -23.46
CA ASN A 10 -15.22 3.92 -22.19
C ASN A 10 -13.97 4.15 -21.33
N GLY A 11 -13.89 5.31 -20.66
CA GLY A 11 -12.78 5.63 -19.76
C GLY A 11 -13.03 5.04 -18.35
N PRO A 12 -12.07 4.29 -17.75
CA PRO A 12 -12.31 3.54 -16.53
C PRO A 12 -12.55 4.44 -15.30
N PRO A 13 -13.37 3.98 -14.33
CA PRO A 13 -13.78 4.80 -13.20
C PRO A 13 -12.75 4.80 -12.06
N SER A 14 -12.77 5.92 -11.33
CA SER A 14 -12.44 6.04 -9.90
C SER A 14 -10.97 6.03 -9.46
N LYS A 15 -10.58 7.20 -8.92
CA LYS A 15 -9.48 7.45 -7.97
C LYS A 15 -8.06 7.06 -8.41
N ARG A 16 -7.52 7.76 -9.41
CA ARG A 16 -6.08 8.03 -9.44
C ARG A 16 -5.87 9.36 -8.72
N TYR A 17 -5.51 9.26 -7.44
CA TYR A 17 -4.83 10.34 -6.72
C TYR A 17 -3.78 10.92 -7.70
N ARG A 18 -3.92 12.20 -8.07
CA ARG A 18 -2.97 12.84 -8.99
C ARG A 18 -1.61 12.76 -8.31
N ARG A 19 -0.76 11.84 -8.79
CA ARG A 19 0.65 11.77 -8.38
C ARG A 19 1.29 13.01 -8.97
N ASP A 20 1.90 13.83 -8.14
CA ASP A 20 2.86 14.83 -8.62
C ASP A 20 4.01 14.05 -9.26
N ASP A 21 4.28 14.29 -10.55
CA ASP A 21 5.26 13.54 -11.37
C ASP A 21 6.72 13.79 -10.93
N SER A 22 6.96 14.47 -9.81
CA SER A 22 8.28 14.83 -9.28
C SER A 22 8.89 13.82 -8.30
N VAL A 23 8.14 12.81 -7.85
CA VAL A 23 8.64 11.76 -6.95
C VAL A 23 9.32 10.63 -7.73
N ASP A 24 10.61 10.38 -7.46
CA ASP A 24 11.30 9.21 -8.02
C ASP A 24 10.54 7.94 -7.62
N PRO A 25 9.94 7.20 -8.57
CA PRO A 25 9.13 6.04 -8.26
C PRO A 25 9.93 4.90 -7.62
N THR A 26 11.26 4.96 -7.67
CA THR A 26 12.16 3.99 -7.05
C THR A 26 12.54 4.36 -5.62
N ASN A 27 12.30 5.60 -5.18
CA ASN A 27 12.62 6.08 -3.83
C ASN A 27 11.49 6.96 -3.26
N PRO A 28 10.34 6.36 -2.90
CA PRO A 28 9.27 7.09 -2.24
C PRO A 28 9.69 7.53 -0.82
N ASP A 29 9.14 8.65 -0.36
CA ASP A 29 9.26 9.07 1.03
C ASP A 29 8.76 7.95 1.98
N PRO A 30 9.36 7.84 3.19
CA PRO A 30 8.96 6.83 4.16
C PRO A 30 7.47 6.96 4.54
N SER A 31 6.79 5.82 4.62
CA SER A 31 5.36 5.75 4.98
C SER A 31 5.17 5.13 6.36
N ILE A 32 4.14 5.57 7.09
CA ILE A 32 3.69 4.98 8.37
C ILE A 32 3.20 3.54 8.15
N VAL A 33 2.87 3.20 6.89
CA VAL A 33 2.41 1.88 6.49
C VAL A 33 3.59 1.09 5.92
N VAL A 34 3.94 0.01 6.59
CA VAL A 34 4.93 -0.95 6.13
C VAL A 34 4.23 -2.08 5.40
N HIS A 35 4.76 -2.40 4.20
CA HIS A 35 4.32 -3.56 3.44
C HIS A 35 5.20 -4.76 3.75
N VAL A 36 4.64 -5.75 4.44
CA VAL A 36 5.30 -7.02 4.73
C VAL A 36 5.01 -8.02 3.62
N ARG A 37 6.05 -8.59 3.00
CA ARG A 37 5.94 -9.55 1.89
C ARG A 37 6.50 -10.91 2.29
N ASN A 38 6.14 -11.92 1.49
CA ASN A 38 6.64 -13.28 1.63
C ASN A 38 6.31 -13.93 2.99
N LEU A 39 5.11 -13.62 3.51
CA LEU A 39 4.62 -14.16 4.78
C LEU A 39 4.43 -15.69 4.69
N SER A 40 4.65 -16.34 5.82
CA SER A 40 4.27 -17.74 5.99
C SER A 40 2.76 -17.89 5.76
N PRO A 41 2.29 -18.95 5.08
CA PRO A 41 0.85 -19.23 4.95
C PRO A 41 0.13 -19.44 6.28
N LYS A 42 0.89 -19.72 7.35
CA LYS A 42 0.39 -19.90 8.71
C LYS A 42 0.50 -18.62 9.55
N ALA A 43 1.09 -17.56 9.02
CA ALA A 43 1.22 -16.30 9.75
C ALA A 43 -0.16 -15.71 9.99
N THR A 44 -0.38 -15.29 11.23
CA THR A 44 -1.57 -14.63 11.71
C THR A 44 -1.28 -13.16 11.99
N GLU A 45 -2.34 -12.38 12.20
CA GLU A 45 -2.20 -10.99 12.61
C GLU A 45 -1.44 -10.86 13.95
N ALA A 46 -1.66 -11.79 14.88
CA ALA A 46 -0.97 -11.80 16.17
C ALA A 46 0.55 -11.94 16.01
N ASP A 47 1.01 -12.79 15.07
CA ASP A 47 2.44 -12.95 14.79
C ASP A 47 3.06 -11.65 14.26
N LEU A 48 2.31 -10.89 13.44
CA LEU A 48 2.74 -9.60 12.92
C LEU A 48 2.81 -8.55 14.04
N LEU A 49 1.77 -8.47 14.88
CA LEU A 49 1.72 -7.52 15.99
C LEU A 49 2.86 -7.78 16.98
N GLU A 50 3.09 -9.04 17.35
CA GLU A 50 4.18 -9.42 18.25
C GLU A 50 5.53 -9.03 17.67
N ALA A 51 5.83 -9.48 16.44
CA ALA A 51 7.13 -9.25 15.82
C ALA A 51 7.42 -7.77 15.54
N LEU A 52 6.39 -6.99 15.19
CA LEU A 52 6.54 -5.58 14.80
C LEU A 52 6.38 -4.61 15.96
N SER A 53 5.80 -5.02 17.08
CA SER A 53 5.66 -4.17 18.28
C SER A 53 6.98 -3.63 18.81
N HIS A 54 8.09 -4.33 18.55
CA HIS A 54 9.44 -3.91 18.91
C HIS A 54 9.89 -2.61 18.22
N PHE A 55 9.30 -2.27 17.08
CA PHE A 55 9.65 -1.07 16.31
C PHE A 55 8.76 0.13 16.65
N GLY A 56 7.60 -0.10 17.27
CA GLY A 56 6.67 0.96 17.64
C GLY A 56 5.25 0.46 17.86
N ALA A 57 4.40 1.36 18.36
CA ALA A 57 2.98 1.09 18.51
C ALA A 57 2.31 0.95 17.13
N ILE A 58 1.53 -0.12 16.97
CA ILE A 58 0.79 -0.42 15.74
C ILE A 58 -0.65 0.06 15.93
N SER A 59 -1.10 0.92 15.01
CA SER A 59 -2.48 1.40 14.97
C SER A 59 -3.41 0.38 14.30
N TYR A 60 -2.93 -0.23 13.20
CA TYR A 60 -3.73 -1.17 12.42
C TYR A 60 -2.87 -2.18 11.66
N ALA A 61 -3.35 -3.41 11.55
CA ALA A 61 -2.72 -4.45 10.72
C ALA A 61 -3.79 -5.14 9.87
N THR A 62 -3.45 -5.47 8.62
CA THR A 62 -4.32 -6.26 7.75
C THR A 62 -3.53 -7.29 6.97
N CYS A 63 -3.97 -8.55 7.06
CA CYS A 63 -3.37 -9.65 6.35
C CYS A 63 -4.04 -9.84 4.98
N MET A 64 -3.23 -10.16 3.97
CA MET A 64 -3.65 -10.57 2.63
C MET A 64 -3.13 -12.00 2.36
N PRO A 65 -3.79 -13.05 2.90
CA PRO A 65 -3.26 -14.42 2.91
C PRO A 65 -3.02 -14.97 1.51
N ASN A 66 -3.93 -14.71 0.58
CA ASN A 66 -3.85 -15.15 -0.83
C ASN A 66 -2.60 -14.63 -1.54
N LYS A 67 -2.05 -13.50 -1.08
CA LYS A 67 -0.86 -12.87 -1.66
C LYS A 67 0.40 -13.08 -0.83
N ARG A 68 0.31 -13.71 0.35
CA ARG A 68 1.39 -13.81 1.34
C ARG A 68 1.95 -12.44 1.73
N MET A 69 1.05 -11.48 1.97
CA MET A 69 1.41 -10.10 2.30
C MET A 69 0.59 -9.58 3.46
N ALA A 70 1.06 -8.52 4.08
CA ALA A 70 0.29 -7.71 5.03
C ALA A 70 0.64 -6.23 4.90
N LEU A 71 -0.27 -5.37 5.31
CA LEU A 71 0.00 -3.95 5.54
C LEU A 71 -0.12 -3.69 7.03
N VAL A 72 0.86 -2.99 7.58
CA VAL A 72 0.92 -2.65 9.01
C VAL A 72 1.15 -1.17 9.13
N GLU A 73 0.21 -0.48 9.78
CA GLU A 73 0.24 0.96 10.04
C GLU A 73 0.69 1.20 11.47
N PHE A 74 1.79 1.95 11.62
CA PHE A 74 2.29 2.39 12.91
C PHE A 74 1.70 3.74 13.32
N GLU A 75 1.66 4.02 14.62
CA GLU A 75 1.20 5.32 15.15
C GLU A 75 2.16 6.46 14.78
N VAL A 76 3.47 6.20 14.72
CA VAL A 76 4.51 7.19 14.46
C VAL A 76 5.59 6.58 13.55
N ILE A 77 6.05 7.33 12.53
CA ILE A 77 7.32 7.04 11.85
C ILE A 77 8.43 7.77 12.59
N THR A 78 9.31 7.04 13.27
CA THR A 78 10.63 7.56 13.60
C THR A 78 11.56 7.22 12.45
N ALA A 79 11.69 8.15 11.50
CA ALA A 79 12.79 8.09 10.56
C ALA A 79 14.04 8.53 11.31
N ASP A 80 14.77 7.57 11.90
CA ASP A 80 16.13 7.84 12.35
C ASP A 80 16.97 8.20 11.12
N VAL A 81 17.05 9.49 10.85
CA VAL A 81 18.02 10.09 9.92
C VAL A 81 19.34 10.19 10.68
N GLY A 82 20.06 9.08 10.73
CA GLY A 82 21.46 9.04 11.15
C GLY A 82 22.37 9.84 10.23
#